data_AF-A0A8J7WIM5-F1
#
_entry.id   AF-A0A8J7WIM5-F1
#
_cell.length_a   1.000
_cell.length_b   1.000
_cell.length_c   1.000
_cell.angle_alpha   90.00
_cell.angle_beta   90.00
_cell.angle_gamma   90.00
#
_symmetry.space_group_name_H-M   'P 1'
#
loop_
_entity.id
_entity.type
_entity.pdbx_description
1 polymer ?
#
loop_
_entity_poly.entity_id
_entity_poly.type
_entity_poly.pdbx_seq_one_letter_code
_entity_poly.pdbx_strand_id
1 'polypeptide(L)' 'MRNRRMRKALLFVLYIAVVTPVGLLLRLVRDPMRRKLNARAHTYWIESAPAEH' A
#
# COMPACT_ATOMS: atom_id res chain seq x y z
N MET A 1 5.29 26.50 -28.45
CA MET A 1 5.07 25.06 -28.22
C MET A 1 5.26 24.75 -26.73
N ARG A 2 4.19 24.37 -26.02
CA ARG A 2 4.27 24.03 -24.58
C ARG A 2 5.04 22.72 -24.43
N ASN A 3 6.20 22.74 -23.76
CA ASN A 3 7.11 21.59 -23.61
C ASN A 3 6.51 20.50 -22.71
N ARG A 4 5.58 19.72 -23.26
CA ARG A 4 4.89 18.62 -22.56
C ARG A 4 5.86 17.59 -22.00
N ARG A 5 7.03 17.39 -22.64
CA ARG A 5 8.08 16.47 -22.19
C ARG A 5 8.69 16.91 -20.85
N MET A 6 9.03 18.21 -20.71
CA MET A 6 9.55 18.76 -19.45
C MET A 6 8.53 18.65 -18.31
N ARG A 7 7.24 18.88 -18.61
CA ARG A 7 6.18 18.72 -17.59
C ARG A 7 6.08 17.28 -17.10
N LYS A 8 6.17 16.29 -17.99
CA LYS A 8 6.17 14.87 -17.62
C LYS A 8 7.39 14.52 -16.76
N ALA A 9 8.57 15.00 -17.15
CA ALA A 9 9.80 14.78 -16.37
C ALA A 9 9.71 15.40 -14.97
N LEU A 10 9.23 16.64 -14.86
CA LEU A 10 9.05 17.31 -13.58
C LEU A 10 8.07 16.56 -12.66
N LEU A 11 6.94 16.11 -13.21
CA LEU A 11 5.96 15.31 -12.45
C LEU A 11 6.53 13.97 -12.01
N PHE A 12 7.36 13.33 -12.84
CA PHE A 12 8.02 12.08 -12.50
C PHE A 12 9.01 12.26 -11.34
N VAL A 13 9.83 13.31 -11.40
CA VAL A 13 10.76 13.64 -10.31
C VAL A 13 9.99 13.95 -9.03
N LEU A 14 8.92 14.75 -9.11
CA LEU A 14 8.08 15.07 -7.96
C LEU A 14 7.45 13.81 -7.35
N TYR A 15 6.96 12.90 -8.18
CA TYR A 15 6.39 11.64 -7.73
C TYR A 15 7.41 10.83 -6.93
N ILE A 16 8.62 10.64 -7.45
CA ILE A 16 9.68 9.90 -6.74
C ILE A 16 10.07 10.64 -5.45
N ALA A 17 10.25 11.96 -5.52
CA ALA A 17 10.67 12.77 -4.38
C ALA A 17 9.63 12.82 -3.25
N VAL A 18 8.35 12.56 -3.51
CA VAL A 18 7.29 12.58 -2.50
C VAL A 18 6.85 11.16 -2.12
N VAL A 19 6.50 10.33 -3.09
CA VAL A 19 5.92 9.01 -2.85
C VAL A 19 6.95 8.03 -2.29
N THR A 20 8.19 8.06 -2.77
CA THR A 20 9.24 7.18 -2.26
C THR A 20 9.59 7.44 -0.79
N PRO A 21 9.84 8.67 -0.33
CA PRO A 21 10.10 8.91 1.10
C PRO A 21 8.86 8.69 1.96
N VAL A 22 7.65 8.97 1.48
CA VAL A 22 6.42 8.61 2.21
C VAL A 22 6.33 7.09 2.42
N GLY A 23 6.56 6.30 1.38
CA GLY A 23 6.62 4.84 1.49
C GLY A 23 7.73 4.35 2.44
N LEU A 24 8.88 5.02 2.42
CA LEU A 24 10.00 4.72 3.33
C LEU A 24 9.67 5.07 4.80
N LEU A 25 9.04 6.22 5.04
CA LEU A 25 8.56 6.64 6.36
C LEU A 25 7.49 5.68 6.89
N LEU A 26 6.54 5.27 6.05
CA LEU A 26 5.55 4.25 6.41
C LEU A 26 6.21 2.93 6.79
N ARG A 27 7.24 2.51 6.04
CA ARG A 27 8.04 1.33 6.38
C ARG A 27 8.75 1.46 7.73
N LEU A 28 9.25 2.66 8.06
CA LEU A 28 9.94 2.93 9.32
C LEU A 28 8.98 2.93 10.52
N VAL A 29 7.79 3.51 10.37
CA VAL A 29 6.78 3.61 11.44
C VAL A 29 6.05 2.29 11.66
N ARG A 30 5.68 1.59 10.59
CA ARG A 30 4.92 0.35 10.66
C ARG A 30 5.14 -0.42 9.37
N ASP A 31 6.22 -1.19 9.31
CA ASP A 31 6.55 -2.04 8.15
C ASP A 31 5.35 -2.94 7.79
N PRO A 32 4.57 -2.59 6.74
CA PRO A 32 3.38 -3.35 6.40
C PRO A 32 3.75 -4.67 5.71
N MET A 33 5.00 -4.83 5.26
CA MET A 33 5.51 -6.09 4.72
C MET A 33 6.02 -7.03 5.82
N ARG A 34 6.35 -6.52 7.02
CA ARG A 34 6.51 -7.34 8.24
C ARG A 34 5.19 -7.64 8.94
N ARG A 35 4.06 -7.62 8.23
CA ARG A 35 2.79 -8.09 8.76
C ARG A 35 2.94 -9.59 9.07
N LYS A 36 3.34 -9.90 10.30
CA LYS A 36 3.33 -11.26 10.84
C LYS A 36 1.92 -11.79 10.61
N LEU A 37 1.81 -13.00 10.05
CA LEU A 37 0.55 -13.73 9.96
C LEU A 37 -0.02 -13.76 11.38
N ASN A 38 -0.99 -12.91 11.63
CA ASN A 38 -1.56 -12.75 12.94
C ASN A 38 -2.58 -13.89 13.05
N ALA A 39 -2.17 -15.00 13.67
CA ALA A 39 -2.99 -16.20 13.77
C ALA A 39 -4.33 -15.95 14.50
N ARG A 40 -4.45 -14.83 15.22
CA ARG A 40 -5.68 -14.36 15.87
C ARG A 40 -6.42 -13.27 15.08
N ALA A 41 -5.99 -12.93 13.87
CA ALA A 41 -6.77 -12.03 13.03
C ALA A 41 -8.08 -12.75 12.67
N HIS A 42 -9.21 -12.16 13.07
CA HIS A 42 -10.53 -12.61 12.64
C HIS A 42 -10.52 -12.69 11.12
N THR A 43 -10.64 -13.91 10.60
CA THR A 43 -10.79 -14.16 9.18
C THR A 43 -12.10 -13.57 8.71
N TYR A 44 -12.09 -12.98 7.52
CA TYR A 44 -13.30 -12.46 6.88
C TYR A 44 -14.33 -13.56 6.62
N TRP A 45 -13.89 -14.82 6.57
CA TRP A 45 -14.76 -15.97 6.46
C TRP A 45 -15.61 -16.10 7.72
N ILE A 46 -16.89 -15.81 7.55
CA ILE A 46 -17.94 -16.22 8.48
C ILE A 46 -18.02 -17.74 8.32
N GLU A 47 -17.69 -18.52 9.36
CA GLU A 47 -17.98 -19.95 9.36
C GLU A 47 -19.49 -20.12 9.12
N SER A 48 -19.87 -20.60 7.94
CA SER A 48 -21.24 -21.02 7.67
C SER A 48 -21.57 -22.16 8.61
N ALA A 49 -22.52 -21.94 9.53
CA ALA A 49 -23.06 -23.01 10.35
C ALA A 49 -23.51 -24.17 9.44
N PRO A 50 -23.22 -25.44 9.80
CA PRO A 50 -23.62 -26.57 8.99
C PRO A 50 -25.14 -26.51 8.80
N ALA A 51 -25.60 -26.61 7.56
CA ALA A 51 -27.03 -26.63 7.24
C ALA A 51 -27.64 -27.87 7.88
N GLU A 52 -28.45 -27.66 8.92
CA GLU A 52 -29.24 -28.71 9.56
C GLU A 52 -30.34 -29.13 8.57
N HIS A 53 -30.24 -30.36 8.07
CA HIS A 53 -31.27 -31.06 7.30
C HIS A 53 -31.53 -32.42 7.91
#